data_AF-A0A920B8B0-F1
#
_entry.id   AF-A0A920B8B0-F1
#
_cell.length_a   1.000
_cell.length_b   1.000
_cell.length_c   1.000
_cell.angle_alpha   90.00
_cell.angle_beta   90.00
_cell.angle_gamma   90.00
#
_symmetry.space_group_name_H-M   'P 1'
#
loop_
_entity.id
_entity.type
_entity.pdbx_description
1 polymer ?
#
loop_
_entity_poly.entity_id
_entity_poly.type
_entity_poly.pdbx_seq_one_letter_code
_entity_poly.pdbx_strand_id
1 'polypeptide(L)' 'MTKFIFNNSDINISPSKYVYNILKNNNFEVKYIPNCINFSFYKFKKRQKIRPRIIWLRSFHEIYNPNMAIKVFKIINSSL' A
#
# COMPACT_ATOMS: atom_id res chain seq x y z
N MET A 1 22.82 -10.29 7.71
CA MET A 1 22.23 -8.97 8.00
C MET A 1 20.85 -9.08 8.65
N THR A 2 19.84 -9.65 7.97
CA THR A 2 18.44 -9.70 8.48
C THR A 2 18.29 -10.31 9.88
N LYS A 3 18.85 -11.51 10.13
CA LYS A 3 18.81 -12.14 11.46
C LYS A 3 19.48 -11.30 12.54
N PHE A 4 20.62 -10.68 12.20
CA PHE A 4 21.34 -9.81 13.13
C PHE A 4 20.48 -8.60 13.54
N ILE A 5 19.79 -7.96 12.60
CA ILE A 5 18.96 -6.80 12.92
C ILE A 5 17.73 -7.22 13.73
N PHE A 6 16.96 -8.19 13.23
CA PHE A 6 15.67 -8.54 13.84
C PHE A 6 15.80 -9.30 15.17
N ASN A 7 16.90 -10.02 15.42
CA ASN A 7 17.10 -10.68 16.71
C ASN A 7 17.68 -9.74 17.78
N ASN A 8 18.29 -8.62 17.38
CA ASN A 8 18.90 -7.65 18.30
C ASN A 8 18.10 -6.35 18.41
N SER A 9 16.95 -6.23 17.74
CA SER A 9 16.02 -5.10 17.92
C SER A 9 15.26 -5.25 19.23
N ASP A 10 14.94 -4.14 19.90
CA ASP A 10 14.05 -4.18 21.08
C ASP A 10 12.68 -4.77 20.75
N ILE A 11 12.08 -4.32 19.63
CA ILE A 11 10.79 -4.82 19.12
C ILE A 11 10.76 -4.67 17.60
N ASN A 12 10.46 -5.76 16.88
CA ASN A 12 10.08 -5.67 15.48
C ASN A 12 8.58 -5.36 15.33
N ILE A 13 8.23 -4.38 14.50
CA ILE A 13 6.85 -4.01 14.22
C ILE A 13 6.54 -4.23 12.74
N SER A 14 5.46 -4.95 12.45
CA SER A 14 4.94 -5.12 11.10
C SER A 14 3.62 -4.36 10.90
N PRO A 15 3.50 -3.51 9.86
CA PRO A 15 2.27 -2.82 9.51
C PRO A 15 1.28 -3.67 8.69
N SER A 16 1.71 -4.84 8.23
CA SER A 16 0.93 -5.73 7.37
C SER A 16 0.85 -7.12 7.97
N LYS A 17 -0.35 -7.73 7.95
CA LYS A 17 -0.53 -9.13 8.36
C LYS A 17 0.28 -10.09 7.48
N TYR A 18 0.42 -9.76 6.19
CA TYR A 18 1.23 -10.56 5.27
C TYR A 18 2.70 -10.62 5.70
N VAL A 19 3.31 -9.45 5.95
CA VAL A 19 4.72 -9.36 6.39
C VAL A 19 4.88 -9.94 7.80
N TYR A 20 3.92 -9.71 8.69
CA TYR A 20 3.90 -10.30 10.03
C TYR A 20 3.97 -11.84 9.96
N ASN A 21 3.14 -12.46 9.13
CA ASN A 21 3.12 -13.91 8.96
C ASN A 21 4.45 -14.43 8.39
N ILE A 22 5.05 -13.73 7.42
CA ILE A 22 6.37 -14.10 6.89
C ILE A 22 7.43 -14.08 7.99
N LEU A 23 7.52 -12.98 8.75
CA LEU A 23 8.52 -12.85 9.81
C LEU A 23 8.31 -13.89 10.91
N LYS A 24 7.07 -14.12 11.32
CA LYS A 24 6.71 -15.13 12.31
C LYS A 24 7.05 -16.55 11.85
N ASN A 25 6.75 -16.89 10.59
CA ASN A 25 7.09 -18.20 10.01
C ASN A 25 8.60 -18.41 9.86
N ASN A 26 9.39 -17.33 9.89
CA ASN A 26 10.84 -17.37 9.91
C ASN A 26 11.43 -17.26 11.34
N ASN A 27 10.60 -17.49 12.37
CA ASN A 27 10.96 -17.49 13.79
C ASN A 27 11.48 -16.13 14.32
N PHE A 28 11.07 -15.02 13.72
CA PHE A 28 11.34 -13.69 14.28
C PHE A 28 10.24 -13.28 15.25
N GLU A 29 10.63 -12.69 16.38
CA GLU A 29 9.69 -12.03 17.28
C GLU A 29 9.23 -10.72 16.64
N VAL A 30 7.92 -10.56 16.44
CA VAL A 30 7.33 -9.41 15.75
C VAL A 30 5.95 -9.11 16.32
N LYS A 31 5.62 -7.83 16.46
CA LYS A 31 4.28 -7.34 16.80
C LYS A 31 3.60 -6.76 15.57
N TYR A 32 2.29 -6.97 15.46
CA TYR A 32 1.48 -6.38 14.40
C TYR A 32 0.87 -5.07 14.88
N ILE A 33 1.20 -3.96 14.21
CA ILE A 33 0.61 -2.63 14.45
C ILE A 33 0.24 -2.05 13.08
N PRO A 34 -1.04 -2.01 12.69
CA PRO A 34 -1.43 -1.55 11.36
C PRO A 34 -1.17 -0.05 11.15
N ASN A 35 -0.97 0.33 9.89
CA ASN A 35 -1.04 1.73 9.47
C ASN A 35 -2.51 2.18 9.49
N CYS A 36 -2.98 2.62 10.65
CA CYS A 36 -4.35 3.08 10.83
C CYS A 36 -4.65 4.31 9.97
N ILE A 37 -5.85 4.36 9.40
CA ILE A 37 -6.38 5.53 8.70
C ILE A 37 -7.51 6.09 9.55
N ASN A 38 -7.48 7.39 9.83
CA ASN A 38 -8.58 8.02 10.56
C ASN A 38 -9.75 8.31 9.62
N PHE A 39 -10.81 7.50 9.73
CA PHE A 39 -12.00 7.61 8.90
C PHE A 39 -12.72 8.97 9.04
N SER A 40 -12.49 9.74 10.12
CA SER A 40 -13.07 11.08 10.25
C SER A 40 -12.63 12.03 9.13
N PHE A 41 -11.43 11.81 8.56
CA PHE A 41 -10.91 12.57 7.42
C PHE A 41 -11.44 12.09 6.05
N TYR A 42 -12.05 10.90 5.98
CA TYR A 42 -12.47 10.26 4.73
C TYR A 42 -13.97 10.03 4.70
N LYS A 43 -14.74 11.12 4.77
CA LYS A 43 -16.21 11.06 4.66
C LYS A 43 -16.61 10.51 3.29
N PHE A 44 -17.54 9.55 3.28
CA PHE A 44 -18.09 9.00 2.04
C PHE A 44 -18.73 10.11 1.20
N LYS A 45 -18.40 10.13 -0.10
CA LYS A 45 -18.93 11.10 -1.05
C LYS A 45 -19.55 10.36 -2.24
N LYS A 46 -20.88 10.35 -2.31
CA LYS A 46 -21.61 9.80 -3.47
C LYS A 46 -21.31 10.64 -4.71
N ARG A 47 -20.77 10.00 -5.76
CA ARG A 47 -20.49 10.66 -7.05
C ARG A 47 -21.64 10.36 -8.01
N GLN A 48 -22.35 11.40 -8.47
CA GLN A 48 -23.47 11.26 -9.42
C GLN A 48 -23.01 11.21 -10.88
N LYS A 49 -21.89 11.87 -11.20
CA LYS A 49 -21.25 11.83 -12.53
C LYS A 49 -19.86 11.24 -12.37
N ILE A 50 -19.60 10.12 -13.03
CA ILE A 50 -18.30 9.48 -13.06
C ILE A 50 -17.58 9.99 -14.31
N ARG A 51 -16.34 10.48 -14.14
CA ARG A 51 -15.45 10.84 -15.24
C ARG A 51 -14.05 10.29 -14.93
N PRO A 52 -13.31 9.78 -15.92
CA PRO A 52 -11.95 9.32 -15.70
C PRO A 52 -11.06 10.54 -15.45
N ARG A 53 -10.72 10.80 -14.19
CA ARG A 53 -9.71 11.78 -13.78
C ARG A 53 -8.58 11.02 -13.10
N ILE A 54 -7.37 11.15 -13.62
CA ILE A 54 -6.20 10.54 -12.99
C ILE A 54 -5.59 11.50 -11.99
N ILE A 55 -5.31 10.96 -10.81
CA ILE A 55 -4.50 11.61 -9.78
C ILE A 55 -3.43 10.58 -9.41
N TRP A 56 -2.16 10.98 -9.57
CA TRP A 56 -1.00 10.15 -9.23
C TRP A 56 -0.33 10.73 -7.99
N LEU A 57 -0.28 9.95 -6.90
CA LEU A 57 0.20 10.38 -5.58
C LEU A 57 1.46 9.63 -5.12
N ARG A 58 2.12 8.91 -6.03
CA ARG A 58 3.32 8.11 -5.75
C ARG A 58 4.52 8.63 -6.54
N SER A 59 5.72 8.18 -6.20
CA SER A 59 6.90 8.48 -7.01
C SER A 59 6.79 7.82 -8.39
N PHE A 60 7.51 8.35 -9.37
CA PHE A 60 7.65 7.73 -10.70
C PHE A 60 8.69 6.61 -10.70
N HIS A 61 8.65 5.75 -9.68
CA HIS A 61 9.56 4.63 -9.52
C HIS A 61 8.95 3.35 -10.12
N GLU A 62 9.81 2.46 -10.64
CA GLU A 62 9.39 1.25 -11.36
C GLU A 62 8.48 0.32 -10.53
N ILE A 63 8.74 0.21 -9.22
CA ILE A 63 7.92 -0.58 -8.28
C ILE A 63 6.43 -0.18 -8.28
N TYR A 64 6.11 1.05 -8.65
CA TYR A 64 4.73 1.54 -8.72
C TYR A 64 4.14 1.44 -10.13
N ASN A 65 4.94 1.13 -11.15
CA ASN A 65 4.53 1.01 -12.55
C ASN A 65 3.62 2.17 -13.02
N PRO A 66 4.11 3.43 -13.02
CA PRO A 66 3.31 4.60 -13.41
C PRO A 66 2.73 4.48 -14.84
N ASN A 67 3.42 3.77 -15.74
CA ASN A 67 2.95 3.53 -17.11
C ASN A 67 1.62 2.77 -17.15
N MET A 68 1.34 1.90 -16.17
CA MET A 68 0.06 1.20 -16.08
C MET A 68 -1.10 2.18 -15.95
N ALA A 69 -0.97 3.24 -15.13
CA ALA A 69 -2.03 4.22 -14.93
C ALA A 69 -2.42 4.91 -16.25
N ILE A 70 -1.44 5.27 -17.08
CA ILE A 70 -1.66 5.90 -18.39
C ILE A 70 -2.31 4.92 -19.38
N LYS A 71 -1.87 3.66 -19.41
CA LYS A 71 -2.46 2.62 -20.29
C LYS A 71 -3.93 2.38 -19.95
N VAL A 72 -4.25 2.25 -18.66
CA VAL A 72 -5.64 2.09 -18.18
C VAL A 72 -6.48 3.31 -18.53
N PHE A 73 -5.93 4.53 -18.39
CA PHE A 73 -6.61 5.76 -18.80
C PHE A 73 -7.03 5.73 -20.26
N LYS A 74 -6.09 5.36 -21.13
CA LYS A 74 -6.30 5.30 -22.57
C LYS A 74 -7.44 4.33 -22.87
N ILE A 75 -7.42 3.13 -22.28
CA ILE A 75 -8.48 2.14 -22.48
C ILE A 75 -9.85 2.72 -22.09
N ILE A 76 -9.97 3.26 -20.88
CA ILE A 76 -11.26 3.77 -20.37
C ILE A 76 -11.78 4.95 -21.20
N ASN A 77 -10.91 5.84 -21.67
CA ASN A 77 -11.31 6.97 -22.53
C ASN A 77 -11.65 6.54 -23.96
N SER A 78 -11.08 5.45 -24.45
CA SER A 78 -11.38 4.94 -25.81
C SER A 78 -12.71 4.20 -25.86
N SER A 79 -13.25 3.81 -24.71
CA SER A 79 -14.50 3.03 -24.58
C SER A 79 -15.71 3.90 -24.21
N LEU A 80 -15.55 5.23 -24.18
CA LEU A 80 -16.58 6.23 -23.96
C LEU A 80 -16.77 7.05 -25.24
#